data_AF-A0A383BLH5-F1
#
_entry.id   AF-A0A383BLH5-F1
#
_cell.length_a   1.000
_cell.length_b   1.000
_cell.length_c   1.000
_cell.angle_alpha   90.00
_cell.angle_beta   90.00
_cell.angle_gamma   90.00
#
_symmetry.space_group_name_H-M   'P 1'
#
loop_
_entity.id
_entity.type
_entity.pdbx_description
1 polymer ?
#
loop_
_entity_poly.entity_id
_entity_poly.type
_entity_poly.pdbx_seq_one_letter_code
_entity_poly.pdbx_strand_id
1 'polypeptide(L)'
;MYVVIGNGESRKDFNLDLLLNHITYGCNAMYRDWAPTNLICIDNKMLHELVTSDYPKLHQCWFRNFQLLDSDMYPVLRSTVSPDIEVIENENTSFKFAYYGQEISRVFHDDTQTMDLQEKPCHWFTWITEEDKINVVDDLKHIPLLDSGPLATWLCC
;
A
#
# COMPACT_ATOMS: atom_id res chain seq x y z
N MET A 1 -14.51 17.11 12.11
CA MET A 1 -15.24 16.10 11.32
C MET A 1 -14.23 15.18 10.67
N TYR A 2 -14.53 13.89 10.57
CA TYR A 2 -13.75 12.94 9.78
C TYR A 2 -14.42 12.75 8.43
N VAL A 3 -13.65 12.85 7.34
CA VAL A 3 -14.17 12.71 5.97
C VAL A 3 -13.36 11.63 5.26
N VAL A 4 -14.04 10.63 4.71
CA VAL A 4 -13.43 9.57 3.92
C VAL A 4 -13.75 9.82 2.46
N ILE A 5 -12.73 9.76 1.61
CA ILE A 5 -12.83 10.13 0.20
C ILE A 5 -12.27 8.97 -0.62
N GLY A 6 -13.05 8.48 -1.58
CA GLY A 6 -12.61 7.46 -2.52
C GLY A 6 -11.98 8.06 -3.79
N ASN A 7 -11.52 7.19 -4.70
CA ASN A 7 -11.03 7.56 -6.03
C ASN A 7 -12.11 7.47 -7.13
N GLY A 8 -13.38 7.40 -6.75
CA GLY A 8 -14.49 7.33 -7.70
C GLY A 8 -14.74 8.64 -8.45
N GLU A 9 -15.43 8.53 -9.59
CA GLU A 9 -15.78 9.65 -10.48
C GLU A 9 -16.56 10.78 -9.79
N SER A 10 -17.31 10.47 -8.73
CA SER A 10 -18.08 11.44 -7.94
C SER A 10 -17.22 12.54 -7.30
N ARG A 11 -15.90 12.35 -7.24
CA ARG A 11 -14.95 13.36 -6.73
C ARG A 11 -14.61 14.45 -7.75
N LYS A 12 -14.72 14.18 -9.06
CA LYS A 12 -14.13 15.03 -10.11
C LYS A 12 -14.64 16.48 -10.11
N ASP A 13 -15.92 16.67 -9.82
CA ASP A 13 -16.56 17.98 -9.82
C ASP A 13 -16.65 18.62 -8.42
N PHE A 14 -16.00 18.02 -7.42
CA PHE A 14 -16.00 18.50 -6.04
C PHE A 14 -14.66 19.14 -5.69
N ASN A 15 -14.69 20.38 -5.18
CA ASN A 15 -13.50 21.05 -4.70
C ASN A 15 -13.06 20.47 -3.34
N LEU A 16 -12.05 19.59 -3.37
CA LEU A 16 -11.50 18.92 -2.19
C LEU A 16 -10.83 19.88 -1.20
N ASP A 17 -10.40 21.07 -1.64
CA ASP A 17 -9.75 22.04 -0.75
C ASP A 17 -10.71 22.60 0.31
N LEU A 18 -12.02 22.48 0.08
CA LEU A 18 -13.05 22.78 1.09
C LEU A 18 -12.94 21.89 2.33
N LEU A 19 -12.21 20.77 2.24
CA LEU A 19 -12.05 19.79 3.29
C LEU A 19 -10.71 19.93 4.06
N LEU A 20 -9.84 20.88 3.71
CA LEU A 20 -8.52 21.05 4.34
C LEU A 20 -8.59 21.35 5.85
N ASN A 21 -9.70 21.90 6.33
CA ASN A 21 -9.96 22.15 7.75
C ASN A 21 -10.53 20.93 8.51
N HIS A 22 -10.56 19.76 7.87
CA HIS A 22 -11.07 18.51 8.44
C HIS A 22 -9.99 17.43 8.42
N ILE A 23 -10.18 16.38 9.24
CA ILE A 23 -9.33 15.20 9.18
C ILE A 23 -9.84 14.34 8.04
N THR A 24 -9.04 14.24 6.99
CA THR A 24 -9.42 13.55 5.76
C THR A 24 -8.65 12.24 5.61
N TYR A 25 -9.36 11.22 5.12
CA TYR A 25 -8.80 9.92 4.77
C TYR A 25 -8.99 9.69 3.28
N GLY A 26 -7.89 9.44 2.58
CA GLY A 26 -7.88 9.08 1.18
C GLY A 26 -7.15 7.77 0.95
N CYS A 27 -7.22 7.24 -0.27
CA CYS A 27 -6.57 5.98 -0.60
C CYS A 27 -5.77 5.98 -1.91
N ASN A 28 -4.75 5.12 -1.98
CA ASN A 28 -4.01 4.73 -3.19
C ASN A 28 -3.69 5.93 -4.10
N ALA A 29 -4.29 6.03 -5.29
CA ALA A 29 -3.96 7.02 -6.33
C ALA A 29 -4.24 8.47 -5.97
N MET A 30 -4.95 8.75 -4.88
CA MET A 30 -5.36 10.09 -4.51
C MET A 30 -4.18 11.06 -4.37
N TYR A 31 -3.02 10.61 -3.86
CA TYR A 31 -1.88 11.52 -3.65
C TYR A 31 -1.34 12.16 -4.93
N ARG A 32 -1.67 11.60 -6.11
CA ARG A 32 -1.23 12.13 -7.39
C ARG A 32 -1.92 13.44 -7.76
N ASP A 33 -3.14 13.66 -7.26
CA ASP A 33 -3.93 14.86 -7.55
C ASP A 33 -4.36 15.63 -6.30
N TRP A 34 -4.38 15.02 -5.11
CA TRP A 34 -4.72 15.70 -3.87
C TRP A 34 -4.18 14.98 -2.61
N ALA A 35 -3.74 15.75 -1.61
CA ALA A 35 -3.12 15.19 -0.39
C ALA A 35 -4.10 15.19 0.79
N PRO A 36 -4.63 14.02 1.22
CA PRO A 36 -5.41 13.92 2.46
C PRO A 36 -4.52 14.09 3.70
N THR A 37 -5.14 14.33 4.85
CA THR A 37 -4.46 14.29 6.16
C THR A 37 -3.83 12.92 6.42
N ASN A 38 -4.55 11.85 6.06
CA ASN A 38 -4.11 10.47 6.19
C ASN A 38 -4.33 9.74 4.86
N LEU A 39 -3.27 9.18 4.30
CA LEU A 39 -3.35 8.38 3.09
C LEU A 39 -3.19 6.89 3.42
N ILE A 40 -4.18 6.09 3.03
CA ILE A 40 -4.16 4.65 3.15
C ILE A 40 -3.63 4.06 1.83
N CYS A 41 -2.69 3.13 1.88
CA CYS A 41 -2.24 2.40 0.69
C CYS A 41 -2.14 0.90 0.97
N ILE A 42 -2.77 0.10 0.11
CA ILE A 42 -2.78 -1.37 0.21
C ILE A 42 -2.33 -2.07 -1.08
N ASP A 43 -2.29 -1.33 -2.20
CA ASP A 43 -1.85 -1.86 -3.48
C ASP A 43 -0.31 -1.85 -3.55
N ASN A 44 0.29 -3.00 -3.88
CA ASN A 44 1.74 -3.17 -3.87
C ASN A 44 2.48 -2.17 -4.77
N LYS A 45 1.96 -1.95 -5.98
CA LYS A 45 2.60 -1.06 -6.96
C LYS A 45 2.49 0.41 -6.50
N MET A 46 1.31 0.79 -6.03
CA MET A 46 1.07 2.14 -5.53
C MET A 46 1.88 2.42 -4.27
N LEU A 47 2.03 1.44 -3.39
CA LEU A 47 2.83 1.55 -2.18
C LEU A 47 4.30 1.81 -2.55
N HIS A 48 4.87 0.99 -3.44
CA HIS A 48 6.24 1.20 -3.91
C HIS A 48 6.43 2.58 -4.56
N GLU A 49 5.52 3.00 -5.44
CA GLU A 49 5.56 4.31 -6.09
C GLU A 49 5.54 5.45 -5.06
N LEU A 50 4.66 5.34 -4.07
CA LEU A 50 4.46 6.34 -3.01
C LEU A 50 5.71 6.45 -2.14
N VAL A 51 6.32 5.34 -1.71
CA VAL A 51 7.55 5.37 -0.89
C VAL A 51 8.78 5.80 -1.70
N THR A 52 8.81 5.47 -2.99
CA THR A 52 9.89 5.95 -3.89
C THR A 52 9.79 7.46 -4.14
N SER A 53 8.62 8.04 -3.94
CA SER A 53 8.45 9.50 -3.90
C SER A 53 8.79 10.08 -2.53
N ASP A 54 8.96 11.40 -2.44
CA ASP A 54 9.12 12.10 -1.16
C ASP A 54 7.79 12.30 -0.39
N TYR A 55 6.69 11.70 -0.85
CA TYR A 55 5.37 11.90 -0.24
C TYR A 55 5.31 11.53 1.25
N PRO A 56 5.83 10.37 1.70
CA PRO A 56 5.77 9.98 3.12
C PRO A 56 6.60 10.88 4.04
N LYS A 57 7.64 11.55 3.54
CA LYS A 57 8.42 12.52 4.31
C LYS A 57 7.55 13.72 4.73
N LEU A 58 6.59 14.07 3.87
CA LEU A 58 5.72 15.22 4.08
C LEU A 58 4.38 14.83 4.75
N HIS A 59 3.80 13.69 4.39
CA HIS A 59 2.41 13.33 4.72
C HIS A 59 2.29 12.02 5.49
N GLN A 60 1.23 11.88 6.30
CA GLN A 60 0.97 10.67 7.09
C GLN A 60 0.42 9.54 6.20
N CYS A 61 1.11 8.41 6.22
CA CYS A 61 0.77 7.24 5.43
C CYS A 61 0.43 6.04 6.34
N TRP A 62 -0.54 5.24 5.90
CA TRP A 62 -1.02 4.06 6.60
C TRP A 62 -1.00 2.87 5.64
N PHE A 63 -0.11 1.92 5.88
CA PHE A 63 0.10 0.79 4.99
C PHE A 63 -0.32 -0.53 5.62
N ARG A 64 -0.78 -1.44 4.76
CA ARG A 64 -1.09 -2.82 5.10
C ARG A 64 -0.07 -3.76 4.45
N ASN A 65 0.23 -4.89 5.08
CA ASN A 65 1.19 -5.89 4.59
C ASN A 65 2.60 -5.31 4.32
N PHE A 66 2.96 -4.19 4.97
CA PHE A 66 4.23 -3.50 4.77
C PHE A 66 5.12 -3.67 5.99
N GLN A 67 5.46 -4.92 6.31
CA GLN A 67 6.30 -5.22 7.46
C GLN A 67 7.71 -4.65 7.24
N LEU A 68 8.13 -3.78 8.16
CA LEU A 68 9.48 -3.21 8.14
C LEU A 68 10.47 -4.20 8.74
N LEU A 69 11.52 -4.46 7.97
CA LEU A 69 12.63 -5.35 8.27
C LEU A 69 13.91 -4.53 8.36
N ASP A 70 14.83 -5.00 9.20
CA ASP A 70 16.13 -4.38 9.37
C ASP A 70 17.02 -4.66 8.14
N SER A 71 17.86 -3.68 7.77
CA SER A 71 18.69 -3.69 6.55
C SER A 71 19.58 -4.93 6.39
N ASP A 72 20.05 -5.51 7.50
CA ASP A 72 20.89 -6.71 7.52
C ASP A 72 20.16 -7.98 7.04
N MET A 73 18.82 -7.99 7.06
CA MET A 73 18.01 -9.09 6.53
C MET A 73 17.95 -9.09 4.99
N TYR A 74 18.27 -7.97 4.33
CA TYR A 74 18.10 -7.83 2.88
C TYR A 74 18.89 -8.86 2.07
N PRO A 75 20.20 -9.09 2.29
CA PRO A 75 20.95 -10.07 1.49
C PRO A 75 20.36 -11.48 1.56
N VAL A 76 19.86 -11.86 2.74
CA VAL A 76 19.24 -13.16 2.97
C VAL A 76 17.96 -13.27 2.16
N LEU A 77 17.01 -12.33 2.32
CA LEU A 77 15.74 -12.37 1.60
C LEU A 77 15.91 -12.24 0.10
N ARG A 78 16.83 -11.38 -0.35
CA ARG A 78 17.12 -11.19 -1.76
C ARG A 78 17.67 -12.46 -2.43
N SER A 79 18.41 -13.28 -1.67
CA SER A 79 18.91 -14.58 -2.13
C SER A 79 17.84 -15.67 -2.23
N THR A 80 16.70 -15.51 -1.55
CA THR A 80 15.58 -16.47 -1.63
C THR A 80 14.69 -16.28 -2.85
N VAL A 81 14.83 -15.17 -3.57
CA VAL A 81 14.01 -14.88 -4.77
C VAL A 81 14.56 -15.65 -5.96
N SER A 82 13.68 -16.41 -6.62
CA SER A 82 14.03 -17.18 -7.81
C SER A 82 14.50 -16.25 -8.96
N PRO A 83 15.54 -16.59 -9.72
CA PRO A 83 16.09 -15.74 -10.78
C PRO A 83 15.12 -15.40 -11.92
N ASP A 84 14.06 -16.18 -12.09
CA ASP A 84 13.03 -16.05 -13.12
C ASP A 84 11.86 -15.13 -12.72
N ILE A 85 11.80 -14.71 -11.45
CA ILE A 85 10.77 -13.78 -10.95
C ILE A 85 11.31 -12.35 -11.02
N GLU A 86 10.46 -11.43 -11.48
CA GLU A 86 10.81 -10.00 -11.52
C GLU A 86 10.99 -9.44 -10.11
N VAL A 87 12.01 -8.61 -9.93
CA VAL A 87 12.28 -7.93 -8.68
C VAL A 87 12.35 -6.44 -8.94
N ILE A 88 11.53 -5.67 -8.22
CA ILE A 88 11.49 -4.22 -8.30
C ILE A 88 11.93 -3.64 -6.96
N GLU A 89 12.92 -2.75 -7.02
CA GLU A 89 13.53 -2.16 -5.84
C GLU A 89 13.79 -0.66 -6.05
N ASN A 90 13.64 0.12 -4.98
CA ASN A 90 14.04 1.52 -4.95
C ASN A 90 15.45 1.66 -4.34
N GLU A 91 15.92 2.90 -4.18
CA GLU A 91 17.25 3.16 -3.63
C GLU A 91 17.41 2.58 -2.21
N ASN A 92 18.47 1.80 -2.01
CA ASN A 92 18.79 1.23 -0.71
C ASN A 92 19.28 2.33 0.26
N THR A 93 18.41 2.69 1.21
CA THR A 93 18.67 3.72 2.24
C THR A 93 19.51 3.21 3.42
N SER A 94 19.78 1.90 3.49
CA SER A 94 20.42 1.21 4.62
C SER A 94 19.69 1.30 5.97
N PHE A 95 18.50 1.92 6.04
CA PHE A 95 17.73 2.04 7.28
C PHE A 95 16.85 0.81 7.51
N LYS A 96 15.70 0.76 6.84
CA LYS A 96 14.74 -0.36 6.88
C LYS A 96 14.12 -0.55 5.52
N PHE A 97 13.59 -1.73 5.27
CA PHE A 97 12.84 -2.02 4.05
C PHE A 97 11.65 -2.92 4.32
N ALA A 98 10.69 -2.93 3.42
CA ALA A 98 9.65 -3.95 3.37
C ALA A 98 9.88 -4.88 2.17
N TYR A 99 9.59 -6.15 2.37
CA TYR A 99 9.59 -7.18 1.34
C TYR A 99 8.18 -7.76 1.18
N TYR A 100 7.59 -7.63 -0.01
CA TYR A 100 6.21 -8.00 -0.29
C TYR A 100 6.00 -8.29 -1.78
N GLY A 101 4.77 -8.68 -2.14
CA GLY A 101 4.46 -9.31 -3.43
C GLY A 101 4.45 -10.84 -3.31
N GLN A 102 3.53 -11.50 -4.01
CA GLN A 102 3.40 -12.95 -4.03
C GLN A 102 3.25 -13.47 -5.46
N GLU A 103 3.72 -14.69 -5.66
CA GLU A 103 3.31 -15.55 -6.77
C GLU A 103 1.79 -15.67 -6.78
N ILE A 104 1.15 -15.25 -7.88
CA ILE A 104 -0.24 -15.58 -8.22
C ILE A 104 -1.24 -15.16 -7.13
N SER A 105 -1.74 -13.92 -7.23
CA SER A 105 -2.99 -13.53 -6.55
C SER A 105 -4.13 -14.43 -7.05
N ARG A 106 -4.41 -15.54 -6.37
CA ARG A 106 -5.67 -16.26 -6.56
C ARG A 106 -6.77 -15.44 -5.91
N VAL A 107 -7.26 -14.43 -6.63
CA VAL A 107 -8.62 -13.95 -6.39
C VAL A 107 -9.53 -15.08 -6.88
N PHE A 108 -9.96 -15.94 -5.96
CA PHE A 108 -11.01 -16.91 -6.25
C PHE A 108 -12.32 -16.13 -6.48
N HIS A 109 -12.58 -15.77 -7.72
CA HIS A 109 -13.94 -15.48 -8.15
C HIS A 109 -14.56 -16.80 -8.60
N ASP A 110 -15.58 -17.21 -7.87
CA ASP A 110 -16.69 -18.13 -8.17
C ASP A 110 -16.47 -19.15 -9.32
N ASP A 111 -16.74 -20.43 -9.02
CA ASP A 111 -16.36 -21.70 -9.69
C ASP A 111 -16.71 -21.88 -11.20
N THR A 112 -16.93 -20.81 -11.96
CA THR A 112 -17.24 -20.86 -13.40
C THR A 112 -16.53 -19.83 -14.26
N GLN A 113 -15.80 -18.85 -13.68
CA GLN A 113 -15.04 -17.86 -14.45
C GLN A 113 -13.67 -17.59 -13.83
N THR A 114 -12.70 -18.46 -14.11
CA THR A 114 -11.29 -18.11 -13.90
C THR A 114 -10.92 -16.98 -14.87
N MET A 115 -10.80 -15.75 -14.35
CA MET A 115 -10.07 -14.70 -15.06
C MET A 115 -8.62 -15.16 -15.20
N ASP A 116 -8.10 -15.18 -16.43
CA ASP A 116 -6.67 -15.37 -16.64
C ASP A 116 -5.90 -14.32 -15.83
N LEU A 117 -4.98 -14.79 -14.99
CA LEU A 117 -4.05 -13.94 -14.26
C LEU A 117 -3.15 -13.26 -15.29
N GLN A 118 -3.38 -11.97 -15.56
CA GLN A 118 -2.60 -11.23 -16.56
C GLN A 118 -1.24 -10.76 -16.04
N GLU A 119 -1.05 -10.65 -14.73
CA GLU A 119 0.18 -10.10 -14.16
C GLU A 119 1.18 -11.19 -13.77
N LYS A 120 2.41 -11.05 -14.28
CA LYS A 120 3.53 -11.91 -13.92
C LYS A 120 3.85 -11.75 -12.43
N PRO A 121 4.27 -12.82 -11.75
CA PRO A 121 4.73 -12.71 -10.36
C PRO A 121 5.88 -11.71 -10.26
N CYS A 122 5.85 -10.87 -9.22
CA CYS A 122 6.85 -9.85 -8.96
C CYS A 122 7.06 -9.69 -7.45
N HIS A 123 8.33 -9.51 -7.06
CA HIS A 123 8.73 -9.18 -5.70
C HIS A 123 9.14 -7.72 -5.58
N TRP A 124 8.76 -7.08 -4.49
CA TRP A 124 9.09 -5.70 -4.19
C TRP A 124 10.00 -5.63 -2.97
N PHE A 125 11.13 -4.93 -3.10
CA PHE A 125 11.95 -4.48 -1.97
C PHE A 125 11.86 -2.96 -1.90
N THR A 126 11.18 -2.46 -0.87
CA THR A 126 10.92 -1.02 -0.74
C THR A 126 11.62 -0.50 0.51
N TRP A 127 12.71 0.21 0.30
CA TRP A 127 13.50 0.88 1.30
C TRP A 127 12.84 2.18 1.74
N ILE A 128 12.87 2.44 3.04
CA ILE A 128 12.37 3.65 3.67
C ILE A 128 13.50 4.42 4.34
N THR A 129 13.29 5.69 4.60
CA THR A 129 14.16 6.57 5.37
C THR A 129 13.62 6.77 6.79
N GLU A 130 14.45 7.31 7.68
CA GLU A 130 14.03 7.70 9.03
C GLU A 130 12.98 8.82 9.04
N GLU A 131 12.90 9.60 7.95
CA GLU A 131 11.99 10.74 7.81
C GLU A 131 10.57 10.32 7.39
N ASP A 132 10.41 9.10 6.88
CA ASP A 132 9.14 8.65 6.32
C ASP A 132 8.09 8.42 7.40
N LYS A 133 6.95 9.10 7.26
CA LYS A 133 5.81 9.04 8.18
C LYS A 133 4.89 7.88 7.81
N ILE A 134 5.42 6.65 7.90
CA ILE A 134 4.71 5.42 7.55
C ILE A 134 4.28 4.70 8.82
N ASN A 135 2.97 4.51 8.95
CA ASN A 135 2.37 3.68 9.99
C ASN A 135 1.93 2.36 9.38
N VAL A 136 2.45 1.25 9.93
CA VAL A 136 2.05 -0.09 9.49
C VAL A 136 0.88 -0.55 10.36
N VAL A 137 -0.24 -0.87 9.74
CA VAL A 137 -1.41 -1.40 10.43
C VAL A 137 -1.26 -2.92 10.56
N ASP A 138 -1.19 -3.39 11.80
CA ASP A 138 -1.04 -4.80 12.13
C ASP A 138 -2.39 -5.53 12.08
N ASP A 139 -2.54 -6.45 11.12
CA ASP A 139 -3.72 -7.29 10.95
C ASP A 139 -3.89 -8.33 12.08
N LEU A 140 -2.87 -8.54 12.94
CA LEU A 140 -2.94 -9.52 14.02
C LEU A 140 -3.92 -9.12 15.13
N LYS A 141 -4.36 -7.85 15.18
CA LYS A 141 -5.47 -7.41 16.02
C LYS A 141 -6.74 -7.36 15.19
N HIS A 142 -7.47 -8.47 15.17
CA HIS A 142 -8.85 -8.50 14.69
C HIS A 142 -9.65 -7.37 15.38
N ILE A 143 -10.13 -6.38 14.61
CA ILE A 143 -11.02 -5.33 15.11
C ILE A 143 -12.45 -5.69 14.65
N PRO A 144 -13.27 -6.33 15.50
CA PRO A 144 -14.64 -6.65 15.12
C PRO A 144 -15.34 -5.36 14.71
N LEU A 145 -16.05 -5.37 13.56
CA LEU A 145 -16.84 -4.27 12.96
C LEU A 145 -16.14 -3.39 11.89
N LEU A 146 -14.86 -3.62 11.56
CA LEU A 146 -14.18 -3.00 10.40
C LEU A 146 -14.00 -3.95 9.20
N ASP A 147 -14.68 -5.10 9.26
CA ASP A 147 -14.70 -6.11 8.20
C ASP A 147 -15.83 -5.77 7.21
N SER A 148 -15.51 -5.58 5.94
CA SER A 148 -16.50 -5.44 4.86
C SER A 148 -17.06 -6.80 4.39
N GLY A 149 -16.84 -7.87 5.17
CA GLY A 149 -17.32 -9.23 4.92
C GLY A 149 -16.17 -10.27 4.92
N PRO A 150 -16.47 -11.57 4.79
CA PRO A 150 -15.51 -12.68 4.91
C PRO A 150 -14.41 -12.69 3.82
N LEU A 151 -14.50 -11.82 2.80
CA LEU A 151 -13.53 -11.64 1.73
C LEU A 151 -12.92 -10.23 1.71
N ALA A 152 -13.35 -9.35 2.60
CA ALA A 152 -13.01 -7.94 2.55
C ALA A 152 -12.14 -7.58 3.75
N THR A 153 -10.87 -7.30 3.47
CA THR A 153 -9.85 -7.01 4.48
C THR A 153 -10.12 -5.73 5.27
N TRP A 154 -9.66 -5.71 6.53
CA TRP A 154 -9.81 -4.66 7.57
C TRP A 154 -9.49 -3.22 7.16
N LEU A 155 -8.81 -3.03 6.02
CA LEU A 155 -8.65 -1.77 5.31
C LEU A 155 -9.10 -2.02 3.87
N CYS A 156 -10.35 -1.67 3.58
CA CYS A 156 -10.86 -1.72 2.22
C CYS A 156 -10.60 -0.36 1.55
N CYS A 157 -10.06 -0.39 0.33
CA CYS A 157 -10.12 0.72 -0.62
C CYS A 157 -11.07 0.34 -1.73
#